data_AF-A0A7S3I8L1-F1
#
_entry.id   AF-A0A7S3I8L1-F1
#
_cell.length_a   1.000
_cell.length_b   1.000
_cell.length_c   1.000
_cell.angle_alpha   90.00
_cell.angle_beta   90.00
_cell.angle_gamma   90.00
#
_symmetry.space_group_name_H-M   'P 1'
#
loop_
_entity.id
_entity.type
_entity.pdbx_description
1 polymer ?
#
loop_
_entity_poly.entity_id
_entity_poly.type
_entity_poly.pdbx_seq_one_letter_code
_entity_poly.pdbx_strand_id
1 'polypeptide(L)'
;DTWGEHPALYAIEPVNEPWWSSDLDTLKGFYRDVRAMIKEQQPRINFVFHDAFHFDANEWNSLFADDDMENVIMDTHQYFAWFGQHEDIGTYCDDYGNIMKTAQAVKYPVWVGEWSLATDVCATWLGGFNDANTDASRECQRVD
;
A
#
# COMPACT_ATOMS: atom_id res chain seq x y z
N ASP A 1 7.88 -13.99 -17.82
CA ASP A 1 7.77 -14.31 -19.25
C ASP A 1 6.90 -13.38 -20.08
N THR A 2 5.55 -13.41 -19.99
CA THR A 2 4.66 -12.71 -20.95
C THR A 2 4.94 -11.22 -21.13
N TRP A 3 5.15 -10.50 -20.03
CA TRP A 3 5.33 -9.04 -20.04
C TRP A 3 6.77 -8.61 -19.79
N GLY A 4 7.65 -9.56 -19.48
CA GLY A 4 8.99 -9.30 -18.94
C GLY A 4 9.85 -8.43 -19.84
N GLU A 5 9.76 -8.61 -21.15
CA GLU A 5 10.52 -7.84 -22.15
C GLU A 5 9.81 -6.56 -22.62
N HIS A 6 8.58 -6.30 -22.16
CA HIS A 6 7.82 -5.16 -22.67
C HIS A 6 8.46 -3.84 -22.18
N PRO A 7 8.84 -2.91 -23.07
CA PRO A 7 9.61 -1.72 -22.68
C PRO A 7 8.85 -0.76 -21.76
N ALA A 8 7.51 -0.83 -21.76
CA ALA A 8 6.68 -0.05 -20.84
C ALA A 8 6.49 -0.69 -19.45
N LEU A 9 6.92 -1.94 -19.26
CA LEU A 9 6.82 -2.59 -17.94
C LEU A 9 7.95 -2.09 -17.04
N TYR A 10 7.57 -1.45 -15.95
CA TYR A 10 8.49 -0.81 -14.99
C TYR A 10 8.59 -1.55 -13.66
N ALA A 11 7.48 -2.08 -13.17
CA ALA A 11 7.37 -2.73 -11.87
C ALA A 11 6.31 -3.84 -11.92
N ILE A 12 6.43 -4.82 -11.03
CA ILE A 12 5.39 -5.82 -10.76
C ILE A 12 5.16 -5.85 -9.25
N GLU A 13 3.91 -5.68 -8.86
CA GLU A 13 3.41 -6.01 -7.54
C GLU A 13 2.67 -7.35 -7.61
N PRO A 14 3.04 -8.35 -6.81
CA PRO A 14 2.52 -9.70 -6.98
C PRO A 14 1.17 -9.94 -6.31
N VAL A 15 0.81 -9.13 -5.31
CA VAL A 15 -0.47 -9.22 -4.60
C VAL A 15 -0.78 -7.85 -4.01
N ASN A 16 -1.99 -7.37 -4.28
CA ASN A 16 -2.52 -6.14 -3.72
C ASN A 16 -3.15 -6.41 -2.33
N GLU A 17 -2.91 -5.51 -1.38
CA GLU A 17 -3.57 -5.48 -0.07
C GLU A 17 -3.78 -6.86 0.62
N PRO A 18 -2.72 -7.66 0.88
CA PRO A 18 -2.87 -8.81 1.76
C PRO A 18 -3.48 -8.38 3.09
N TRP A 19 -4.56 -9.06 3.50
CA TRP A 19 -5.35 -8.65 4.65
C TRP A 19 -4.48 -8.51 5.91
N TRP A 20 -4.78 -7.54 6.78
CA TRP A 20 -3.96 -7.22 7.95
C TRP A 20 -3.71 -8.41 8.89
N SER A 21 -4.64 -9.38 8.92
CA SER A 21 -4.54 -10.61 9.74
C SER A 21 -3.86 -11.78 9.03
N SER A 22 -3.25 -11.57 7.85
CA SER A 22 -2.51 -12.61 7.14
C SER A 22 -1.30 -13.07 7.95
N ASP A 23 -0.92 -14.34 7.81
CA ASP A 23 0.33 -14.85 8.40
C ASP A 23 1.55 -14.21 7.72
N LEU A 24 2.20 -13.28 8.41
CA LEU A 24 3.27 -12.46 7.83
C LEU A 24 4.50 -13.29 7.47
N ASP A 25 4.79 -14.39 8.18
CA ASP A 25 5.90 -15.26 7.83
C ASP A 25 5.68 -15.96 6.48
N THR A 26 4.47 -16.49 6.27
CA THR A 26 4.07 -17.05 4.96
C THR A 26 4.11 -15.99 3.87
N LEU A 27 3.59 -14.77 4.13
CA LEU A 27 3.59 -13.68 3.16
C LEU A 27 5.01 -13.24 2.78
N LYS A 28 5.90 -13.08 3.77
CA LYS A 28 7.32 -12.76 3.54
C LYS A 28 8.03 -13.87 2.75
N GLY A 29 7.71 -15.13 3.00
CA GLY A 29 8.18 -16.27 2.20
C GLY A 29 7.77 -16.13 0.74
N PHE A 30 6.47 -15.92 0.49
CA PHE A 30 5.93 -15.67 -0.85
C PHE A 30 6.63 -14.50 -1.56
N TYR A 31 6.83 -13.36 -0.88
CA TYR A 31 7.54 -12.21 -1.45
C TYR A 31 8.99 -12.53 -1.83
N ARG A 32 9.72 -13.29 -1.01
CA ARG A 32 11.10 -13.70 -1.33
C ARG A 32 11.13 -14.61 -2.56
N ASP A 33 10.23 -15.58 -2.64
CA ASP A 33 10.13 -16.50 -3.77
C ASP A 33 9.82 -15.75 -5.07
N VAL A 34 8.83 -14.86 -5.05
CA VAL A 34 8.46 -14.07 -6.23
C VAL A 34 9.59 -13.13 -6.65
N ARG A 35 10.22 -12.43 -5.71
CA ARG A 35 11.34 -11.55 -6.03
C ARG A 35 12.50 -12.33 -6.64
N ALA A 36 12.82 -13.51 -6.11
CA ALA A 36 13.87 -14.36 -6.67
C ALA A 36 13.58 -14.68 -8.15
N MET A 37 12.33 -15.03 -8.48
CA MET A 37 11.93 -15.26 -9.87
C MET A 37 12.05 -14.01 -10.75
N ILE A 38 11.60 -12.84 -10.27
CA ILE A 38 11.67 -11.59 -11.03
C ILE A 38 13.13 -11.20 -11.26
N LYS A 39 13.98 -11.29 -10.23
CA LYS A 39 15.41 -10.99 -10.32
C LYS A 39 16.14 -11.90 -11.31
N GLU A 40 15.79 -13.20 -11.33
CA GLU A 40 16.37 -14.17 -12.26
C GLU A 40 15.93 -13.91 -13.71
N GLN A 41 14.63 -13.70 -13.94
CA GLN A 41 14.08 -13.59 -15.29
C GLN A 41 14.24 -12.20 -15.90
N GLN A 42 14.08 -11.15 -15.09
CA GLN A 42 13.95 -9.76 -15.52
C GLN A 42 14.52 -8.80 -14.46
N PRO A 43 15.85 -8.81 -14.22
CA PRO A 43 16.47 -8.02 -13.16
C PRO A 43 16.25 -6.50 -13.29
N ARG A 44 15.82 -6.02 -14.47
CA ARG A 44 15.47 -4.61 -14.72
C ARG A 44 14.15 -4.16 -14.06
N ILE A 45 13.27 -5.09 -13.72
CA ILE A 45 11.91 -4.79 -13.24
C ILE A 45 11.96 -4.59 -11.73
N ASN A 46 11.27 -3.55 -11.24
CA ASN A 46 11.10 -3.35 -9.81
C ASN A 46 10.13 -4.37 -9.24
N PHE A 47 10.56 -5.07 -8.19
CA PHE A 47 9.69 -5.83 -7.31
C PHE A 47 9.06 -4.89 -6.30
N VAL A 48 7.73 -4.80 -6.32
CA VAL A 48 6.94 -4.00 -5.39
C VAL A 48 6.21 -4.95 -4.44
N PHE A 49 6.20 -4.66 -3.15
CA PHE A 49 5.41 -5.42 -2.17
C PHE A 49 4.55 -4.48 -1.33
N HIS A 50 3.26 -4.81 -1.18
CA HIS A 50 2.36 -4.11 -0.25
C HIS A 50 2.74 -4.41 1.21
N ASP A 51 2.63 -3.41 2.08
CA ASP A 51 2.93 -3.46 3.52
C ASP A 51 1.93 -4.29 4.37
N ALA A 52 0.92 -4.88 3.72
CA ALA A 52 -0.16 -5.64 4.32
C ALA A 52 -0.88 -4.92 5.48
N PHE A 53 -1.05 -3.60 5.39
CA PHE A 53 -1.61 -2.74 6.44
C PHE A 53 -0.72 -2.61 7.70
N HIS A 54 0.56 -2.99 7.59
CA HIS A 54 1.58 -2.86 8.63
C HIS A 54 2.67 -1.89 8.15
N PHE A 55 2.38 -0.60 8.02
CA PHE A 55 3.39 0.40 7.66
C PHE A 55 4.38 0.63 8.83
N ASP A 56 5.27 -0.34 9.07
CA ASP A 56 6.24 -0.37 10.17
C ASP A 56 7.60 -0.89 9.67
N ALA A 57 8.64 -0.10 9.94
CA ALA A 57 10.02 -0.44 9.64
C ALA A 57 10.50 -1.69 10.39
N ASN A 58 10.04 -1.94 11.62
CA ASN A 58 10.44 -3.12 12.39
C ASN A 58 9.94 -4.41 11.73
N GLU A 59 8.75 -4.36 11.13
CA GLU A 59 8.15 -5.50 10.44
C GLU A 59 8.87 -5.78 9.12
N TRP A 60 9.06 -4.75 8.30
CA TRP A 60 9.48 -4.93 6.90
C TRP A 60 10.97 -4.82 6.65
N ASN A 61 11.77 -4.13 7.48
CA ASN A 61 13.22 -4.02 7.25
C ASN A 61 13.97 -5.36 7.37
N SER A 62 13.33 -6.42 7.84
CA SER A 62 13.89 -7.78 7.87
C SER A 62 13.54 -8.63 6.63
N LEU A 63 12.72 -8.11 5.71
CA LEU A 63 12.24 -8.88 4.56
C LEU A 63 13.42 -9.34 3.67
N PHE A 64 14.35 -8.41 3.37
CA PHE A 64 15.58 -8.66 2.60
C PHE A 64 16.82 -8.15 3.33
N ALA A 65 17.98 -8.75 3.07
CA ALA A 65 19.26 -8.29 3.60
C ALA A 65 19.68 -6.93 3.00
N ASP A 66 20.53 -6.17 3.69
CA ASP A 66 20.93 -4.81 3.28
C ASP A 66 21.69 -4.77 1.94
N ASP A 67 22.34 -5.85 1.56
CA ASP A 67 23.03 -6.03 0.29
C ASP A 67 22.14 -6.65 -0.81
N ASP A 68 20.87 -6.93 -0.51
CA ASP A 68 19.92 -7.55 -1.44
C ASP A 68 18.60 -6.77 -1.58
N MET A 69 18.70 -5.45 -1.77
CA MET A 69 17.54 -4.54 -1.90
C MET A 69 17.47 -3.82 -3.25
N GLU A 70 18.33 -4.18 -4.20
CA GLU A 70 18.24 -3.64 -5.55
C GLU A 70 16.87 -3.97 -6.15
N ASN A 71 16.23 -2.95 -6.74
CA ASN A 71 14.92 -3.01 -7.37
C ASN A 71 13.81 -3.54 -6.45
N VAL A 72 13.89 -3.23 -5.16
CA VAL A 72 12.84 -3.53 -4.16
C VAL A 72 12.18 -2.25 -3.72
N ILE A 73 10.86 -2.23 -3.74
CA ILE A 73 10.04 -1.08 -3.39
C ILE A 73 8.91 -1.55 -2.48
N MET A 74 8.62 -0.78 -1.44
CA MET A 74 7.45 -1.01 -0.61
C MET A 74 6.30 -0.13 -1.08
N ASP A 75 5.11 -0.70 -1.20
CA ASP A 75 3.86 0.01 -1.41
C ASP A 75 3.10 0.15 -0.09
N THR A 76 2.51 1.33 0.13
CA THR A 76 1.62 1.62 1.25
C THR A 76 0.43 2.44 0.77
N HIS A 77 -0.75 2.15 1.30
CA HIS A 77 -1.99 2.83 0.90
C HIS A 77 -2.45 3.80 1.97
N GLN A 78 -2.72 5.05 1.57
CA GLN A 78 -3.01 6.13 2.52
C GLN A 78 -4.37 6.77 2.22
N TYR A 79 -5.34 6.45 3.09
CA TYR A 79 -6.71 6.92 3.00
C TYR A 79 -7.18 7.54 4.31
N PHE A 80 -8.03 8.55 4.21
CA PHE A 80 -8.58 9.27 5.37
C PHE A 80 -10.11 9.22 5.45
N ALA A 81 -10.76 8.53 4.52
CA ALA A 81 -12.22 8.39 4.50
C ALA A 81 -12.78 7.63 5.72
N TRP A 82 -11.98 6.74 6.32
CA TRP A 82 -12.40 5.85 7.42
C TRP A 82 -11.91 6.29 8.81
N PHE A 83 -11.23 7.42 8.94
CA PHE A 83 -10.67 7.90 10.23
C PHE A 83 -11.55 8.91 10.97
N GLY A 84 -12.80 9.04 10.51
CA GLY A 84 -13.75 9.99 11.07
C GLY A 84 -13.49 11.43 10.62
N GLN A 85 -14.45 12.30 10.90
CA GLN A 85 -14.40 13.68 10.46
C GLN A 85 -13.40 14.49 11.30
N HIS A 86 -12.42 15.13 10.66
CA HIS A 86 -11.76 16.32 11.22
C HIS A 86 -12.51 17.62 10.86
N GLU A 87 -12.42 18.61 11.76
CA GLU A 87 -13.08 19.91 11.63
C GLU A 87 -12.48 20.78 10.51
N ASP A 88 -11.19 20.61 10.22
CA ASP A 88 -10.46 21.36 9.20
C ASP A 88 -9.55 20.46 8.35
N ILE A 89 -9.19 20.95 7.16
CA ILE A 89 -8.34 20.22 6.21
C ILE A 89 -6.88 20.08 6.70
N GLY A 90 -6.40 21.03 7.51
CA GLY A 90 -5.03 21.03 8.02
C GLY A 90 -4.74 19.81 8.89
N THR A 91 -5.71 19.40 9.70
CA THR A 91 -5.60 18.17 10.51
C THR A 91 -5.34 16.92 9.64
N TYR A 92 -6.05 16.74 8.51
CA TYR A 92 -5.77 15.62 7.59
C TYR A 92 -4.35 15.67 7.01
N CYS A 93 -3.86 16.88 6.68
CA CYS A 93 -2.50 17.06 6.18
C CYS A 93 -1.45 16.73 7.25
N ASP A 94 -1.70 17.12 8.50
CA ASP A 94 -0.82 16.81 9.62
C ASP A 94 -0.78 15.30 9.90
N ASP A 95 -1.92 14.62 9.83
CA ASP A 95 -1.99 13.17 10.01
C ASP A 95 -1.25 12.43 8.89
N TYR A 96 -1.45 12.80 7.63
CA TYR A 96 -0.64 12.27 6.52
C TYR A 96 0.85 12.53 6.75
N GLY A 97 1.23 13.76 7.10
CA GLY A 97 2.61 14.11 7.39
C GLY A 97 3.21 13.29 8.54
N ASN A 98 2.41 12.97 9.56
CA ASN A 98 2.83 12.14 10.69
C ASN A 98 3.02 10.68 10.28
N ILE A 99 2.09 10.09 9.52
CA ILE A 99 2.22 8.72 9.00
C ILE A 99 3.47 8.60 8.12
N MET A 100 3.70 9.57 7.22
CA MET A 100 4.83 9.53 6.29
C MET A 100 6.20 9.72 6.96
N LYS A 101 6.27 10.11 8.24
CA LYS A 101 7.54 10.05 9.00
C LYS A 101 8.05 8.62 9.12
N THR A 102 7.16 7.61 9.13
CA THR A 102 7.55 6.20 9.18
C THR A 102 8.39 5.78 7.97
N ALA A 103 8.14 6.38 6.80
CA ALA A 103 8.93 6.13 5.59
C ALA A 103 10.44 6.40 5.79
N GLN A 104 10.81 7.30 6.72
CA GLN A 104 12.22 7.63 6.99
C GLN A 104 12.98 6.49 7.67
N ALA A 105 12.26 5.57 8.34
CA ALA A 105 12.84 4.41 9.00
C ALA A 105 12.81 3.15 8.12
N VAL A 106 12.03 3.15 7.04
CA VAL A 106 11.94 2.04 6.08
C VAL A 106 13.15 2.11 5.14
N LYS A 107 13.87 0.99 5.01
CA LYS A 107 15.11 0.95 4.21
C LYS A 107 14.90 0.83 2.70
N TYR A 108 13.68 0.54 2.27
CA TYR A 108 13.29 0.49 0.87
C TYR A 108 12.75 1.85 0.42
N PRO A 109 12.86 2.23 -0.86
CA PRO A 109 11.99 3.24 -1.43
C PRO A 109 10.52 2.91 -1.12
N VAL A 110 9.79 3.90 -0.61
CA VAL A 110 8.36 3.79 -0.31
C VAL A 110 7.57 4.53 -1.37
N TRP A 111 6.62 3.85 -1.99
CA TRP A 111 5.61 4.45 -2.86
C TRP A 111 4.28 4.47 -2.11
N VAL A 112 3.53 5.57 -2.28
CA VAL A 112 2.13 5.60 -1.91
C VAL A 112 1.34 5.22 -3.17
N GLY A 113 1.15 3.92 -3.39
CA GLY A 113 0.57 3.37 -4.62
C GLY A 113 -0.91 3.71 -4.76
N GLU A 114 -1.63 3.73 -3.65
CA GLU A 114 -3.02 4.16 -3.59
C GLU A 114 -3.27 5.25 -2.54
N TRP A 115 -4.03 6.27 -2.95
CA TRP A 115 -4.48 7.37 -2.11
C TRP A 115 -5.68 8.06 -2.76
N SER A 116 -6.42 8.86 -1.99
CA SER A 116 -7.44 9.75 -2.54
C SER A 116 -7.65 10.98 -1.65
N LEU A 117 -8.47 11.92 -2.14
CA LEU A 117 -8.88 13.10 -1.37
C LEU A 117 -10.16 12.87 -0.56
N ALA A 118 -10.67 11.64 -0.50
CA ALA A 118 -11.88 11.34 0.24
C ALA A 118 -11.63 11.47 1.75
N THR A 119 -12.45 12.30 2.40
CA THR A 119 -12.48 12.50 3.86
C THR A 119 -13.74 11.92 4.50
N ASP A 120 -14.50 11.16 3.72
CA ASP A 120 -15.71 10.46 4.13
C ASP A 120 -16.00 9.29 3.18
N VAL A 121 -16.95 8.45 3.56
CA VAL A 121 -17.38 7.23 2.85
C VAL A 121 -18.66 7.44 2.03
N CYS A 122 -18.95 8.69 1.63
CA CYS A 122 -20.18 9.04 0.92
C CYS A 122 -20.34 8.45 -0.48
N ALA A 123 -19.25 7.97 -1.10
CA ALA A 123 -19.33 7.34 -2.41
C ALA A 123 -20.19 6.07 -2.33
N THR A 124 -21.17 5.97 -3.22
CA THR A 124 -22.13 4.85 -3.24
C THR A 124 -21.37 3.53 -3.38
N TRP A 125 -21.64 2.59 -2.45
CA TRP A 125 -21.03 1.27 -2.37
C TRP A 125 -19.52 1.24 -2.11
N LEU A 126 -18.94 2.32 -1.57
CA LEU A 126 -17.53 2.31 -1.17
C LEU A 126 -17.25 1.25 -0.10
N GLY A 127 -18.16 1.05 0.85
CA GLY A 127 -18.07 -0.03 1.84
C GLY A 127 -18.37 -1.43 1.28
N GLY A 128 -18.78 -1.55 0.02
CA GLY A 128 -19.25 -2.78 -0.58
C GLY A 128 -20.74 -2.76 -0.94
N PHE A 129 -21.13 -3.59 -1.90
CA PHE A 129 -22.52 -3.68 -2.34
C PHE A 129 -23.40 -4.29 -1.23
N ASN A 130 -24.44 -3.57 -0.82
CA ASN A 130 -25.30 -3.91 0.32
C ASN A 130 -24.54 -4.09 1.65
N ASP A 131 -23.35 -3.49 1.76
CA ASP A 131 -22.67 -3.42 3.04
C ASP A 131 -23.15 -2.19 3.82
N ALA A 132 -23.40 -2.39 5.11
CA ALA A 132 -23.78 -1.33 6.06
C ALA A 132 -22.66 -1.05 7.08
N ASN A 133 -21.44 -1.54 6.81
CA ASN A 133 -20.31 -1.46 7.74
C ASN A 133 -19.49 -0.16 7.59
N THR A 134 -20.00 0.83 6.86
CA THR A 134 -19.37 2.14 6.72
C THR A 134 -20.40 3.23 6.99
N ASP A 135 -20.28 3.89 8.14
CA ASP A 135 -21.14 5.02 8.52
C ASP A 135 -20.49 6.33 8.09
N ALA A 136 -21.20 7.09 7.25
CA ALA A 136 -20.74 8.41 6.82
C ALA A 136 -20.72 9.39 7.99
N SER A 137 -19.64 10.16 8.10
CA SER A 137 -19.48 11.16 9.17
C SER A 137 -20.15 12.50 8.84
N ARG A 138 -20.37 12.76 7.54
CA ARG A 138 -21.01 13.94 6.97
C ARG A 138 -22.32 13.57 6.28
N GLU A 139 -23.20 14.56 6.13
CA GLU A 139 -24.38 14.42 5.27
C GLU A 139 -23.93 14.29 3.81
N CYS A 140 -24.11 13.11 3.24
CA CYS A 140 -23.71 12.81 1.87
C CYS A 140 -24.64 13.45 0.85
N GLN A 141 -24.07 14.34 0.02
CA GLN A 141 -24.81 14.89 -1.12
C GLN A 141 -24.87 13.84 -2.22
N ARG A 142 -26.09 13.43 -2.58
CA ARG A 142 -26.33 12.59 -3.75
C ARG A 142 -26.38 13.50 -4.98
N VAL A 143 -25.69 13.09 -6.03
CA VAL A 143 -25.82 13.71 -7.34
C VAL A 143 -26.99 13.03 -8.04
N ASP A 144 -28.00 13.81 -8.42
CA ASP A 144 -29.15 13.35 -9.21
C ASP A 144 -28.76 13.02 -10.66
#